data_AF-L8PN57-F1
#
_entry.id   AF-L8PN57-F1
#
_cell.length_a   1.000
_cell.length_b   1.000
_cell.length_c   1.000
_cell.angle_alpha   90.00
_cell.angle_beta   90.00
_cell.angle_gamma   90.00
#
_symmetry.space_group_name_H-M   'P 1'
#
loop_
_entity.id
_entity.type
_entity.pdbx_description
1 polymer ?
#
loop_
_entity_poly.entity_id
_entity_poly.type
_entity_poly.pdbx_seq_one_letter_code
_entity_poly.pdbx_strand_id
1 'polypeptide(L)'
;MLTEPANLQAELREAEAVWERFVITRETVGEVLAESRGGEDVLPAVVADGRPVRVTAAVPGSVVPHWQEGLAPTVLAPDYQRIMDVLAVGSGTHGEVRDCRQLAAAVGLAPVPAKVEGLRSKAKRLAARGWLAEERPGLFGVPVARVGGS
;
A
#
# COMPACT_ATOMS: atom_id res chain seq x y z
N MET A 1 -2.76 -50.62 12.08
CA MET A 1 -2.00 -49.76 11.14
C MET A 1 -2.97 -49.37 10.03
N LEU A 2 -3.48 -48.13 10.04
CA LEU A 2 -4.30 -47.64 8.94
C LEU A 2 -3.36 -47.38 7.76
N THR A 3 -3.74 -47.87 6.58
CA THR A 3 -2.98 -47.79 5.33
C THR A 3 -2.73 -46.34 4.95
N GLU A 4 -1.51 -46.03 4.47
CA GLU A 4 -1.06 -44.69 4.02
C GLU A 4 -2.11 -43.84 3.26
N PRO A 5 -2.92 -44.37 2.31
CA PRO A 5 -3.97 -43.59 1.64
C PRO A 5 -5.06 -43.04 2.58
N ALA A 6 -5.39 -43.74 3.67
CA ALA A 6 -6.39 -43.29 4.62
C ALA A 6 -5.87 -42.14 5.49
N ASN A 7 -4.57 -42.11 5.78
CA ASN A 7 -3.93 -41.02 6.52
C ASN A 7 -3.89 -39.74 5.66
N LEU A 8 -3.46 -39.86 4.40
CA LEU A 8 -3.46 -38.74 3.45
C LEU A 8 -4.85 -38.14 3.22
N GLN A 9 -5.90 -38.97 3.18
CA GLN A 9 -7.27 -38.50 3.09
C GLN A 9 -7.71 -37.74 4.35
N ALA A 10 -7.30 -38.19 5.54
CA ALA A 10 -7.61 -37.51 6.79
C ALA A 10 -6.90 -36.14 6.87
N GLU A 11 -5.62 -36.08 6.50
CA GLU A 11 -4.85 -34.82 6.44
C GLU A 11 -5.45 -33.84 5.44
N LEU A 12 -5.89 -34.32 4.26
CA LEU A 12 -6.56 -33.48 3.27
C LEU A 12 -7.88 -32.92 3.83
N ARG A 13 -8.69 -33.74 4.50
CA ARG A 13 -9.95 -33.30 5.12
C ARG A 13 -9.73 -32.26 6.21
N GLU A 14 -8.66 -32.42 7.00
CA GLU A 14 -8.30 -31.44 8.01
C GLU A 14 -7.85 -30.11 7.37
N ALA A 15 -7.03 -30.17 6.32
CA ALA A 15 -6.61 -29.00 5.55
C ALA A 15 -7.79 -28.28 4.88
N GLU A 16 -8.73 -29.02 4.29
CA GLU A 16 -9.99 -28.48 3.74
C GLU A 16 -10.80 -27.77 4.83
N ALA A 17 -10.97 -28.37 6.01
CA ALA A 17 -11.71 -27.75 7.12
C ALA A 17 -11.02 -26.49 7.67
N VAL A 18 -9.68 -26.44 7.68
CA VAL A 18 -8.93 -25.22 8.01
C VAL A 18 -9.17 -24.14 6.95
N TRP A 19 -9.16 -24.51 5.67
CA TRP A 19 -9.39 -23.57 4.57
C TRP A 19 -10.79 -22.97 4.60
N GLU A 20 -11.83 -23.78 4.83
CA GLU A 20 -13.22 -23.31 4.95
C GLU A 20 -13.38 -22.28 6.08
N ARG A 21 -12.80 -22.55 7.26
CA ARG A 21 -12.81 -21.59 8.38
C ARG A 21 -12.10 -20.27 8.05
N PHE A 22 -11.01 -20.35 7.28
CA PHE A 22 -10.30 -19.17 6.81
C PHE A 22 -11.13 -18.34 5.82
N VAL A 23 -11.84 -18.99 4.88
CA VAL A 23 -12.75 -18.33 3.93
C VAL A 23 -13.84 -17.58 4.69
N ILE A 24 -14.52 -18.25 5.62
CA ILE A 24 -15.58 -17.65 6.45
C ILE A 24 -15.03 -16.44 7.22
N THR A 25 -13.88 -16.59 7.87
CA THR A 25 -13.25 -15.48 8.62
C THR A 25 -12.96 -14.29 7.70
N ARG A 26 -12.47 -14.54 6.48
CA ARG A 26 -12.17 -13.47 5.52
C ARG A 26 -13.45 -12.77 5.04
N GLU A 27 -14.53 -13.50 4.84
CA GLU A 27 -15.85 -12.93 4.50
C GLU A 27 -16.37 -12.04 5.62
N THR A 28 -16.39 -12.54 6.87
CA THR A 28 -16.80 -11.74 8.05
C THR A 28 -15.94 -10.50 8.24
N VAL A 29 -14.63 -10.60 8.06
CA VAL A 29 -13.74 -9.42 8.10
C VAL A 29 -14.10 -8.44 6.98
N GLY A 30 -14.44 -8.93 5.79
CA GLY A 30 -14.92 -8.12 4.67
C GLY A 30 -16.20 -7.34 5.00
N GLU A 31 -17.17 -7.99 5.65
CA GLU A 31 -18.42 -7.38 6.10
C GLU A 31 -18.18 -6.29 7.14
N VAL A 32 -17.41 -6.56 8.20
CA VAL A 32 -17.06 -5.57 9.25
C VAL A 32 -16.34 -4.36 8.66
N LEU A 33 -15.43 -4.58 7.70
CA LEU A 33 -14.74 -3.48 7.01
C LEU A 33 -15.69 -2.67 6.11
N ALA A 34 -16.68 -3.31 5.48
CA ALA A 34 -17.70 -2.63 4.68
C ALA A 34 -18.66 -1.81 5.56
N GLU A 35 -19.08 -2.35 6.70
CA GLU A 35 -19.88 -1.64 7.71
C GLU A 35 -19.14 -0.42 8.28
N SER A 36 -17.84 -0.57 8.58
CA SER A 36 -16.99 0.55 9.02
C SER A 36 -16.84 1.65 7.96
N ARG A 37 -17.06 1.35 6.68
CA ARG A 37 -17.00 2.32 5.57
C ARG A 37 -18.36 2.98 5.32
N GLY A 38 -19.46 2.36 5.74
CA GLY A 38 -20.83 2.88 5.63
C GLY A 38 -21.25 3.81 6.77
N GLY A 39 -20.44 3.94 7.83
CA GLY A 39 -20.63 4.93 8.88
C GLY A 39 -20.35 6.34 8.35
N GLU A 40 -21.39 7.16 8.31
CA GLU A 40 -21.39 8.54 7.85
C GLU A 40 -20.22 9.38 8.36
N ASP A 41 -19.72 10.20 7.43
CA ASP A 41 -18.76 11.28 7.57
C ASP A 41 -19.25 12.34 8.58
N VAL A 42 -19.23 12.01 9.88
CA VAL A 42 -19.44 13.00 10.94
C VAL A 42 -18.06 13.40 11.47
N LEU A 43 -17.53 14.45 10.86
CA LEU A 43 -16.37 15.19 11.35
C LEU A 43 -16.64 15.70 12.78
N PRO A 44 -15.79 15.42 13.77
CA PRO A 44 -15.64 16.34 14.89
C PRO A 44 -14.71 17.46 14.41
N ALA A 45 -15.28 18.66 14.26
CA ALA A 45 -14.50 19.87 14.13
C ALA A 45 -13.73 20.10 15.44
N VAL A 46 -12.41 19.97 15.39
CA VAL A 46 -11.51 20.49 16.42
C VAL A 46 -10.48 21.36 15.73
N VAL A 47 -10.60 22.66 15.97
CA VAL A 47 -9.60 23.67 15.63
C VAL A 47 -8.69 23.81 16.84
N ALA A 48 -7.41 23.46 16.71
CA ALA A 48 -6.25 24.19 17.24
C ALA A 48 -4.95 23.40 16.99
N ASP A 49 -4.12 24.01 16.14
CA ASP A 49 -2.65 23.97 16.07
C ASP A 49 -1.87 22.64 16.09
N GLY A 50 -1.16 22.36 14.99
CA GLY A 50 -0.25 21.22 14.84
C GLY A 50 -0.83 20.07 14.00
N ARG A 51 -0.71 20.17 12.68
CA ARG A 51 -1.22 19.24 11.65
C ARG A 51 -1.10 17.75 12.08
N PRO A 52 -2.20 17.07 12.45
CA PRO A 52 -2.18 15.63 12.52
C PRO A 52 -2.18 15.12 11.09
N VAL A 53 -1.06 14.56 10.65
CA VAL A 53 -1.06 13.71 9.46
C VAL A 53 -1.99 12.55 9.80
N ARG A 54 -3.25 12.60 9.33
CA ARG A 54 -4.15 11.46 9.39
C ARG A 54 -3.42 10.32 8.68
N VAL A 55 -2.86 9.41 9.47
CA VAL A 55 -2.41 8.10 9.00
C VAL A 55 -3.71 7.32 8.84
N THR A 56 -4.33 7.45 7.67
CA THR A 56 -5.34 6.48 7.25
C THR A 56 -4.66 5.13 7.36
N ALA A 57 -5.21 4.22 8.17
CA ALA A 57 -4.67 2.88 8.27
C ALA A 57 -4.49 2.32 6.86
N ALA A 58 -3.31 1.78 6.56
CA ALA A 58 -3.01 1.20 5.26
C ALA A 58 -4.07 0.12 4.97
N VAL A 59 -5.00 0.41 4.07
CA VAL A 59 -6.07 -0.52 3.72
C VAL A 59 -5.43 -1.77 3.11
N PRO A 60 -5.50 -2.93 3.79
CA PRO A 60 -5.00 -4.17 3.21
C PRO A 60 -5.76 -4.43 1.90
N GLY A 61 -5.03 -4.67 0.80
CA GLY A 61 -5.64 -4.99 -0.48
C GLY A 61 -6.04 -3.81 -1.37
N SER A 62 -5.72 -2.56 -1.04
CA SER A 62 -5.89 -1.47 -2.01
C SER A 62 -5.02 -1.74 -3.25
N VAL A 63 -5.69 -2.03 -4.37
CA VAL A 63 -5.08 -2.34 -5.66
C VAL A 63 -4.47 -1.07 -6.23
N VAL A 64 -3.16 -1.09 -6.48
CA VAL A 64 -2.49 -0.04 -7.23
C VAL A 64 -2.70 -0.34 -8.72
N PRO A 65 -3.45 0.49 -9.47
CA PRO A 65 -3.62 0.31 -10.92
C PRO A 65 -2.27 0.45 -11.62
N HIS A 66 -2.14 -0.09 -12.84
CA HIS A 66 -0.97 0.23 -13.66
C HIS A 66 -1.02 1.70 -14.08
N TRP A 67 0.12 2.37 -14.08
CA TRP A 67 0.25 3.73 -14.57
C TRP A 67 0.00 3.77 -16.08
N GLN A 68 -0.69 4.82 -16.53
CA GLN A 68 -0.99 5.12 -17.92
C GLN A 68 -0.92 6.63 -18.14
N GLU A 69 -0.64 7.05 -19.37
CA GLU A 69 -0.64 8.48 -19.73
C GLU A 69 -2.02 9.10 -19.46
N GLY A 70 -2.04 10.32 -18.90
CA GLY A 70 -3.27 11.01 -18.51
C GLY A 70 -3.87 10.54 -17.18
N LEU A 71 -3.34 9.49 -16.54
CA LEU A 71 -3.84 9.01 -15.26
C LEU A 71 -3.27 9.84 -14.10
N ALA A 72 -4.15 10.53 -13.37
CA ALA A 72 -3.77 11.36 -12.24
C ALA A 72 -3.45 10.51 -10.99
N PRO A 73 -2.48 10.91 -10.14
CA PRO A 73 -2.18 10.23 -8.87
C PRO A 73 -3.38 10.11 -7.91
N THR A 74 -4.40 10.94 -8.06
CA THR A 74 -5.63 10.95 -7.24
C THR A 74 -6.42 9.64 -7.28
N VAL A 75 -6.17 8.76 -8.26
CA VAL A 75 -6.78 7.42 -8.34
C VAL A 75 -6.16 6.42 -7.34
N LEU A 76 -4.98 6.73 -6.81
CA LEU A 76 -4.30 5.90 -5.83
C LEU A 76 -4.95 6.06 -4.45
N ALA A 77 -4.80 5.09 -3.55
CA ALA A 77 -5.20 5.31 -2.16
C ALA A 77 -4.37 6.45 -1.50
N PRO A 78 -4.90 7.15 -0.48
CA PRO A 78 -4.27 8.34 0.11
C PRO A 78 -2.82 8.13 0.56
N ASP A 79 -2.51 6.95 1.10
CA ASP A 79 -1.15 6.60 1.52
C ASP A 79 -0.14 6.57 0.37
N TYR A 80 -0.56 6.16 -0.83
CA TYR A 80 0.28 6.15 -2.02
C TYR A 80 0.38 7.55 -2.64
N GLN A 81 -0.72 8.32 -2.64
CA GLN A 81 -0.71 9.72 -3.08
C GLN A 81 0.33 10.53 -2.30
N ARG A 82 0.37 10.38 -0.97
CA ARG A 82 1.33 11.08 -0.11
C ARG A 82 2.80 10.75 -0.47
N ILE A 83 3.09 9.52 -0.89
CA ILE A 83 4.44 9.13 -1.35
C ILE A 83 4.77 9.84 -2.67
N MET A 84 3.81 9.88 -3.61
CA MET A 84 3.96 10.58 -4.89
C MET A 84 4.19 12.08 -4.68
N ASP A 85 3.41 12.72 -3.80
CA ASP A 85 3.50 14.15 -3.51
C ASP A 85 4.87 14.53 -2.95
N VAL A 86 5.41 13.73 -2.02
CA VAL A 86 6.75 13.95 -1.45
C VAL A 86 7.84 13.93 -2.52
N LEU A 87 7.73 13.02 -3.48
CA LEU A 87 8.68 12.93 -4.60
C LEU A 87 8.47 14.05 -5.62
N ALA A 88 7.24 14.51 -5.83
CA ALA A 88 6.91 15.64 -6.70
C ALA A 88 7.36 17.00 -6.14
N VAL A 89 7.31 17.19 -4.82
CA VAL A 89 7.76 18.44 -4.16
C VAL A 89 9.29 18.60 -4.23
N GLY A 90 10.04 17.49 -4.27
CA GLY A 90 11.50 17.50 -4.44
C GLY A 90 11.98 17.50 -5.89
N SER A 91 11.12 17.13 -6.84
CA SER A 91 11.47 17.09 -8.26
C SER A 91 11.46 18.49 -8.88
N GLY A 92 12.57 19.22 -8.72
CA GLY A 92 12.92 20.29 -9.65
C GLY A 92 13.21 19.72 -11.06
N THR A 93 13.97 20.45 -11.88
CA THR A 93 14.30 20.08 -13.26
C THR A 93 15.00 18.73 -13.43
N HIS A 94 15.47 18.10 -12.35
CA HIS A 94 16.05 16.75 -12.34
C HIS A 94 15.36 15.98 -11.19
N GLY A 95 14.53 14.99 -11.53
CA GLY A 95 13.75 14.22 -10.55
C GLY A 95 14.61 13.75 -9.38
N GLU A 96 14.34 14.25 -8.17
CA GLU A 96 15.12 13.94 -6.98
C GLU A 96 14.76 12.52 -6.49
N VAL A 97 15.73 11.61 -6.50
CA VAL A 97 15.58 10.29 -5.89
C VAL A 97 15.76 10.36 -4.38
N ARG A 98 14.93 9.61 -3.65
CA ARG A 98 14.97 9.51 -2.19
C ARG A 98 15.04 8.08 -1.74
N ASP A 99 15.81 7.84 -0.68
CA ASP A 99 15.83 6.53 -0.03
C ASP A 99 14.59 6.31 0.83
N CYS A 100 14.33 5.06 1.22
CA CYS A 100 13.15 4.70 2.03
C CYS A 100 13.09 5.41 3.39
N ARG A 101 14.23 5.76 4.00
CA ARG A 101 14.29 6.44 5.30
C ARG A 101 13.98 7.92 5.14
N GLN A 102 14.51 8.56 4.10
CA GLN A 102 14.20 9.93 3.72
C GLN A 102 12.72 10.08 3.35
N LEU A 103 12.19 9.14 2.56
CA LEU A 103 10.76 9.10 2.24
C LEU A 103 9.91 8.94 3.50
N ALA A 104 10.28 8.04 4.42
CA ALA A 104 9.55 7.85 5.67
C ALA A 104 9.47 9.15 6.48
N ALA A 105 10.60 9.83 6.65
CA ALA A 105 10.64 11.12 7.34
C ALA A 105 9.78 12.17 6.63
N ALA A 106 9.87 12.26 5.30
CA ALA A 106 9.15 13.25 4.51
C ALA A 106 7.62 13.01 4.47
N VAL A 107 7.15 11.77 4.55
CA VAL A 107 5.71 11.47 4.72
C VAL A 107 5.23 11.60 6.17
N GLY A 108 6.11 12.02 7.10
CA GLY A 108 5.79 12.22 8.52
C GLY A 108 5.83 10.96 9.38
N LEU A 109 6.46 9.89 8.91
CA LEU A 109 6.66 8.66 9.69
C LEU A 109 7.97 8.74 10.47
N ALA A 110 7.96 8.18 11.69
CA ALA A 110 9.19 7.96 12.43
C ALA A 110 10.14 7.06 11.61
N PRO A 111 11.44 7.41 11.47
CA PRO A 111 12.40 6.66 10.66
C PRO A 111 12.92 5.40 11.39
N VAL A 112 12.00 4.61 11.95
CA VAL A 112 12.27 3.33 12.62
C VAL A 112 12.14 2.17 11.64
N PRO A 113 12.89 1.05 11.81
CA PRO A 113 12.97 -0.03 10.82
C PRO A 113 11.60 -0.55 10.35
N ALA A 114 10.66 -0.77 11.27
CA ALA A 114 9.33 -1.26 10.93
C ALA A 114 8.54 -0.33 9.99
N LYS A 115 8.65 0.99 10.19
CA LYS A 115 7.96 1.98 9.33
C LYS A 115 8.65 2.14 7.98
N VAL A 116 9.98 2.10 7.98
CA VAL A 116 10.78 2.13 6.75
C VAL A 116 10.49 0.93 5.87
N GLU A 117 10.37 -0.27 6.45
CA GLU A 117 10.05 -1.48 5.69
C GLU A 117 8.62 -1.48 5.14
N GLY A 118 7.65 -1.01 5.95
CA GLY A 118 6.29 -0.82 5.48
C GLY A 118 6.19 0.17 4.31
N LEU A 119 6.98 1.24 4.35
CA LEU A 119 7.06 2.20 3.25
C LEU A 119 7.76 1.62 2.02
N ARG A 120 8.86 0.87 2.21
CA ARG A 120 9.58 0.17 1.14
C ARG A 120 8.64 -0.75 0.36
N SER A 121 7.82 -1.53 1.06
CA SER A 121 6.81 -2.40 0.44
C SER A 121 5.80 -1.64 -0.41
N LYS A 122 5.37 -0.45 0.05
CA LYS A 122 4.46 0.43 -0.71
C LYS A 122 5.13 1.05 -1.94
N ALA A 123 6.36 1.56 -1.78
CA ALA A 123 7.14 2.14 -2.87
C ALA A 123 7.45 1.10 -3.96
N LYS A 124 7.84 -0.11 -3.56
CA LYS A 124 8.02 -1.25 -4.48
C LYS A 124 6.75 -1.56 -5.28
N ARG A 125 5.58 -1.52 -4.64
CA ARG A 125 4.31 -1.74 -5.31
C ARG A 125 4.00 -0.66 -6.35
N LEU A 126 4.27 0.61 -6.03
CA LEU A 126 4.13 1.71 -6.98
C LEU A 126 5.11 1.56 -8.16
N ALA A 127 6.37 1.21 -7.88
CA ALA A 127 7.38 1.00 -8.92
C ALA A 127 7.02 -0.16 -9.85
N ALA A 128 6.57 -1.30 -9.31
CA ALA A 128 6.11 -2.45 -10.09
C ALA A 128 4.91 -2.13 -11.01
N ARG A 129 4.16 -1.07 -10.69
CA ARG A 129 3.00 -0.61 -11.47
C ARG A 129 3.32 0.58 -12.37
N GLY A 130 4.57 1.02 -12.41
CA GLY A 130 5.04 2.11 -13.28
C GLY A 130 4.81 3.52 -12.74
N TRP A 131 4.32 3.67 -11.50
CA TRP A 131 4.10 4.98 -10.88
C TRP A 131 5.38 5.64 -10.39
N LEU A 132 6.37 4.84 -9.98
CA LEU A 132 7.68 5.28 -9.52
C LEU A 132 8.79 4.62 -10.33
N ALA A 133 9.92 5.28 -10.44
CA ALA A 133 11.16 4.67 -10.90
C ALA A 133 11.99 4.24 -9.68
N GLU A 134 12.50 3.02 -9.69
CA GLU A 134 13.52 2.56 -8.74
C GLU A 134 14.87 2.57 -9.46
N GLU A 135 15.69 3.58 -9.21
CA GLU A 135 17.00 3.70 -9.86
C GLU A 135 18.01 2.70 -9.31
N ARG A 136 17.94 2.47 -8.00
CA ARG A 136 18.75 1.51 -7.25
C ARG A 136 17.88 0.88 -6.16
N PRO A 137 18.23 -0.32 -5.67
CA PRO A 137 17.48 -0.97 -4.61
C PRO A 137 17.18 -0.03 -3.43
N GLY A 138 15.90 0.33 -3.26
CA GLY A 138 15.45 1.22 -2.17
C GLY A 138 15.59 2.73 -2.40
N LEU A 139 16.01 3.16 -3.59
CA LEU A 139 16.05 4.55 -4.04
C LEU A 139 14.98 4.78 -5.10
N PHE A 140 14.02 5.64 -4.80
CA PHE A 140 12.84 5.87 -5.64
C PHE A 140 12.75 7.33 -6.07
N GLY A 141 12.30 7.55 -7.30
CA GLY A 141 12.03 8.86 -7.87
C GLY A 141 10.76 8.84 -8.71
N VAL A 142 10.32 10.03 -9.12
CA VAL A 142 9.28 10.16 -10.15
C VAL A 142 9.85 9.60 -11.47
N PRO A 143 9.09 8.82 -12.26
CA PRO A 143 9.55 8.40 -13.57
C PRO A 143 9.88 9.64 -14.40
N VAL A 144 11.10 9.71 -14.94
CA VAL A 144 11.44 10.74 -15.94
C VAL A 144 10.42 10.60 -17.06
N ALA A 145 9.71 11.68 -17.39
CA ALA A 145 8.72 11.70 -18.45
C ALA A 145 9.33 11.00 -19.68
N ARG A 146 8.83 9.80 -19.99
CA ARG A 146 9.16 9.16 -21.26
C ARG A 146 8.38 9.95 -22.29
N VAL A 147 8.99 11.04 -22.76
CA VAL A 147 8.52 11.81 -23.90
C VAL A 147 8.17 10.78 -24.97
N GLY A 148 6.88 10.75 -25.33
CA GLY A 148 6.33 9.78 -26.26
C GLY A 148 7.13 9.75 -27.55
N GLY A 149 7.51 8.55 -27.96
CA GLY A 149 7.84 8.29 -29.36
C GLY A 149 6.54 8.22 -30.14
N SER A 150 6.45 9.07 -31.17
CA SER A 150 5.36 9.19 -32.16
C SER A 150 4.73 7.88 -32.61
#